data_AF-F0J0J9-F1
#
_entry.id   AF-F0J0J9-F1
#
_cell.length_a   1.000
_cell.length_b   1.000
_cell.length_c   1.000
_cell.angle_alpha   90.00
_cell.angle_beta   90.00
_cell.angle_gamma   90.00
#
_symmetry.space_group_name_H-M   'P 1'
#
loop_
_entity.id
_entity.type
_entity.pdbx_description
1 polymer ?
#
loop_
_entity_poly.entity_id
_entity_poly.type
_entity_poly.pdbx_seq_one_letter_code
_entity_poly.pdbx_strand_id
1 'polypeptide(L)'
;MSETAEKKAAPKKPVLSREAMFDIIRGPLITEKATALSEKNQVGFKVSLDATKPGIKAAVETLFGVKVLSVNTLVQKGKTKRFKGRPGRRSDFKKAFVTLAEGQSIDFTTRLA
;
A
#
# COMPACT_ATOMS: atom_id res chain seq x y z
N MET A 1 17.62 -16.93 -38.00
CA MET A 1 17.75 -15.95 -36.90
C MET A 1 16.45 -15.98 -36.12
N SER A 2 16.34 -16.92 -35.20
CA SER A 2 15.10 -17.22 -34.47
C SER A 2 15.19 -16.63 -33.07
N GLU A 3 14.21 -15.82 -32.73
CA GLU A 3 13.99 -15.23 -31.42
C GLU A 3 13.85 -16.32 -30.35
N THR A 4 14.77 -16.34 -29.39
CA THR A 4 14.55 -16.99 -28.08
C THR A 4 14.20 -15.90 -27.08
N ALA A 5 12.92 -15.54 -27.01
CA ALA A 5 12.39 -14.77 -25.90
C ALA A 5 12.32 -15.68 -24.66
N GLU A 6 13.20 -15.45 -23.70
CA GLU A 6 13.18 -16.11 -22.40
C GLU A 6 11.81 -15.92 -21.72
N LYS A 7 11.10 -17.03 -21.54
CA LYS A 7 9.95 -17.12 -20.62
C LYS A 7 10.43 -16.88 -19.20
N LYS A 8 10.42 -15.63 -18.74
CA LYS A 8 10.67 -15.29 -17.34
C LYS A 8 9.59 -15.93 -16.47
N ALA A 9 10.01 -16.77 -15.53
CA ALA A 9 9.14 -17.48 -14.59
C ALA A 9 8.10 -16.54 -13.97
N ALA A 10 6.82 -16.92 -14.04
CA ALA A 10 5.74 -16.15 -13.43
C ALA A 10 6.05 -15.92 -11.94
N PRO A 11 5.88 -14.70 -11.41
CA PRO A 11 6.16 -14.44 -10.00
C PRO A 11 5.23 -15.30 -9.15
N LYS A 12 5.81 -16.15 -8.29
CA LYS A 12 5.05 -16.92 -7.29
C LYS A 12 4.19 -15.94 -6.49
N LYS A 13 2.86 -16.04 -6.61
CA LYS A 13 1.94 -15.25 -5.80
C LYS A 13 2.25 -15.59 -4.33
N PRO A 14 2.55 -14.60 -3.48
CA PRO A 14 2.88 -14.92 -2.10
C PRO A 14 1.61 -15.46 -1.43
N VAL A 15 1.72 -16.63 -0.81
CA VAL A 15 0.65 -17.22 -0.02
C VAL A 15 0.67 -16.50 1.34
N LEU A 16 -0.23 -15.54 1.53
CA LEU A 16 -0.37 -14.82 2.79
C LEU A 16 -1.57 -15.36 3.58
N SER A 17 -1.41 -15.48 4.90
CA SER A 17 -2.54 -15.67 5.81
C SER A 17 -3.36 -14.38 5.90
N ARG A 18 -4.65 -14.51 6.24
CA ARG A 18 -5.55 -13.37 6.38
C ARG A 18 -5.07 -12.39 7.47
N GLU A 19 -4.52 -12.92 8.56
CA GLU A 19 -3.89 -12.15 9.65
C GLU A 19 -2.73 -11.30 9.14
N ALA A 20 -1.81 -11.89 8.37
CA ALA A 20 -0.68 -11.17 7.79
C ALA A 20 -1.12 -10.04 6.84
N MET A 21 -2.25 -10.20 6.14
CA MET A 21 -2.81 -9.14 5.29
C MET A 21 -3.29 -7.93 6.10
N PHE A 22 -3.93 -8.16 7.25
CA PHE A 22 -4.33 -7.09 8.17
C PHE A 22 -3.13 -6.40 8.81
N ASP A 23 -2.05 -7.13 9.09
CA ASP A 23 -0.80 -6.52 9.59
C ASP A 23 -0.08 -5.67 8.54
N ILE A 24 -0.21 -6.01 7.26
CA ILE A 24 0.38 -5.24 6.17
C ILE A 24 -0.32 -3.90 6.02
N ILE A 25 -1.65 -3.85 6.01
CA ILE A 25 -2.43 -2.64 5.80
C ILE A 25 -2.84 -2.03 7.14
N ARG A 26 -2.06 -1.05 7.60
CA ARG A 26 -2.29 -0.41 8.92
C ARG A 26 -3.38 0.66 8.92
N GLY A 27 -3.70 1.24 7.75
CA GLY A 27 -4.80 2.19 7.61
C GLY A 27 -4.67 3.13 6.41
N PRO A 28 -5.69 3.98 6.15
CA PRO A 28 -5.66 4.91 5.03
C PRO A 28 -4.70 6.09 5.27
N LEU A 29 -4.15 6.63 4.19
CA LEU A 29 -3.37 7.87 4.22
C LEU A 29 -4.28 9.05 3.85
N ILE A 30 -4.82 9.72 4.86
CA ILE A 30 -5.71 10.87 4.68
C ILE A 30 -4.86 12.15 4.65
N THR A 31 -4.80 12.78 3.49
CA THR A 31 -4.12 14.07 3.21
C THR A 31 -4.78 14.70 1.98
N GLU A 32 -4.72 16.03 1.82
CA GLU A 32 -5.24 16.72 0.63
C GLU A 32 -4.71 16.11 -0.69
N LYS A 33 -3.41 15.82 -0.73
CA LYS A 33 -2.79 15.15 -1.89
C LYS A 33 -3.35 13.75 -2.13
N ALA A 34 -3.68 13.01 -1.09
CA ALA A 34 -4.26 11.67 -1.24
C ALA A 34 -5.69 11.74 -1.76
N THR A 35 -6.48 12.73 -1.33
CA THR A 35 -7.81 13.02 -1.87
C THR A 35 -7.73 13.35 -3.37
N ALA A 36 -6.81 14.24 -3.77
CA ALA A 36 -6.59 14.58 -5.17
C ALA A 36 -6.12 13.39 -6.04
N LEU A 37 -5.42 12.42 -5.46
CA LEU A 37 -5.06 11.17 -6.16
C LEU A 37 -6.24 10.20 -6.24
N SER A 38 -7.17 10.25 -5.30
CA SER A 38 -8.38 9.43 -5.32
C SER A 38 -9.26 9.73 -6.53
N GLU A 39 -9.31 10.98 -6.97
CA GLU A 39 -9.96 11.39 -8.23
C GLU A 39 -9.37 10.69 -9.47
N LYS A 40 -8.12 10.22 -9.37
CA LYS A 40 -7.39 9.49 -10.41
C LYS A 40 -7.35 7.97 -10.17
N ASN A 41 -8.31 7.43 -9.41
CA ASN A 41 -8.39 6.02 -9.01
C ASN A 41 -7.14 5.52 -8.27
N GLN A 42 -6.43 6.42 -7.58
CA GLN A 42 -5.25 6.09 -6.78
C GLN A 42 -5.52 6.30 -5.30
N VAL A 43 -5.21 5.27 -4.53
CA VAL A 43 -5.54 5.23 -3.11
C VAL A 43 -4.28 5.10 -2.28
N GLY A 44 -4.15 5.92 -1.24
CA GLY A 44 -3.01 5.94 -0.34
C GLY A 44 -3.24 5.11 0.93
N PHE A 45 -2.31 4.23 1.25
CA PHE A 45 -2.30 3.43 2.48
C PHE A 45 -1.02 3.65 3.29
N LYS A 46 -1.14 3.59 4.61
CA LYS A 46 -0.02 3.33 5.53
C LYS A 46 0.14 1.83 5.66
N VAL A 47 1.34 1.33 5.37
CA VAL A 47 1.64 -0.10 5.38
C VAL A 47 2.84 -0.41 6.25
N SER A 48 2.99 -1.67 6.65
CA SER A 48 4.16 -2.16 7.37
C SER A 48 5.47 -1.90 6.60
N LEU A 49 6.57 -1.66 7.32
CA LEU A 49 7.89 -1.43 6.75
C LEU A 49 8.44 -2.66 6.01
N ASP A 50 8.00 -3.85 6.39
CA ASP A 50 8.46 -5.10 5.78
C ASP A 50 7.60 -5.52 4.58
N ALA A 51 6.50 -4.82 4.32
CA ALA A 51 5.56 -5.17 3.27
C ALA A 51 6.17 -5.02 1.86
N THR A 52 6.05 -6.06 1.04
CA THR A 52 6.49 -6.06 -0.36
C THR A 52 5.33 -5.67 -1.30
N LYS A 53 5.64 -5.14 -2.50
CA LYS A 53 4.62 -4.72 -3.47
C LYS A 53 3.63 -5.84 -3.85
N PRO A 54 4.06 -7.09 -4.12
CA PRO A 54 3.13 -8.18 -4.40
C PRO A 54 2.23 -8.51 -3.20
N GLY A 55 2.77 -8.45 -1.98
CA GLY A 55 1.99 -8.67 -0.75
C GLY A 55 0.93 -7.59 -0.53
N ILE A 56 1.28 -6.32 -0.74
CA ILE A 56 0.33 -5.20 -0.65
C ILE A 56 -0.79 -5.35 -1.68
N LYS A 57 -0.44 -5.71 -2.93
CA LYS A 57 -1.41 -5.97 -3.98
C LYS A 57 -2.41 -7.05 -3.55
N ALA A 58 -1.92 -8.22 -3.14
CA ALA A 58 -2.76 -9.33 -2.72
C ALA A 58 -3.65 -8.96 -1.52
N ALA A 59 -3.11 -8.24 -0.54
CA ALA A 59 -3.85 -7.80 0.64
C ALA A 59 -4.98 -6.82 0.27
N VAL A 60 -4.72 -5.82 -0.58
CA VAL A 60 -5.74 -4.85 -0.99
C VAL A 60 -6.84 -5.54 -1.81
N GLU A 61 -6.47 -6.39 -2.77
CA GLU A 61 -7.44 -7.13 -3.59
C GLU A 61 -8.34 -8.04 -2.72
N THR A 62 -7.76 -8.72 -1.74
CA THR A 62 -8.50 -9.67 -0.89
C THR A 62 -9.35 -8.96 0.17
N LEU A 63 -8.85 -7.90 0.81
CA LEU A 63 -9.55 -7.23 1.90
C LEU A 63 -10.66 -6.28 1.42
N PHE A 64 -10.46 -5.63 0.27
CA PHE A 64 -11.41 -4.64 -0.26
C PHE A 64 -12.20 -5.17 -1.47
N GLY A 65 -11.88 -6.35 -2.01
CA GLY A 65 -12.61 -6.94 -3.14
C GLY A 65 -12.42 -6.17 -4.46
N VAL A 66 -11.35 -5.41 -4.58
CA VAL A 66 -11.01 -4.59 -5.75
C VAL A 66 -9.91 -5.24 -6.59
N LYS A 67 -9.69 -4.74 -7.79
CA LYS A 67 -8.65 -5.15 -8.72
C LYS A 67 -7.58 -4.06 -8.78
N VAL A 68 -6.33 -4.46 -8.54
CA VAL A 68 -5.20 -3.52 -8.46
C VAL A 68 -4.35 -3.61 -9.72
N LEU A 69 -4.13 -2.46 -10.38
CA LEU A 69 -3.27 -2.36 -11.55
C LEU A 69 -1.80 -2.30 -11.15
N SER A 70 -1.44 -1.34 -10.29
CA SER A 70 -0.06 -1.08 -9.90
C SER A 70 0.06 -0.62 -8.45
N VAL A 71 1.24 -0.84 -7.86
CA VAL A 71 1.55 -0.44 -6.49
C VAL A 71 2.89 0.29 -6.45
N ASN A 72 2.85 1.51 -5.93
CA ASN A 72 4.00 2.38 -5.75
C ASN A 72 4.23 2.59 -4.25
N THR A 73 5.43 2.28 -3.77
CA THR A 73 5.76 2.34 -2.34
C THR A 73 6.90 3.29 -2.08
N LEU A 74 6.83 4.02 -0.97
CA LEU A 74 7.94 4.83 -0.46
C LEU A 74 8.01 4.75 1.06
N VAL A 75 9.22 4.84 1.62
CA VAL A 75 9.41 4.85 3.08
C VAL A 75 9.54 6.29 3.55
N GLN A 76 8.66 6.72 4.44
CA GLN A 76 8.75 8.00 5.09
C GLN A 76 9.53 7.85 6.40
N LYS A 77 10.67 8.54 6.48
CA LYS A 77 11.45 8.62 7.71
C LYS A 77 10.74 9.45 8.76
N GLY A 78 10.69 8.94 9.98
CA GLY A 78 10.12 9.61 11.12
C GLY A 78 10.91 10.86 11.47
N LYS A 79 10.20 11.96 11.73
CA LYS A 79 10.81 13.24 12.07
C LYS A 79 11.44 13.18 13.47
N THR A 80 12.62 13.75 13.62
CA THR A 80 13.20 14.05 14.94
C THR A 80 12.33 15.10 15.65
N LYS A 81 12.01 14.84 16.90
CA LYS A 81 11.21 15.69 17.79
C LYS A 81 11.91 15.81 19.13
N ARG A 82 11.48 16.75 19.95
CA ARG A 82 12.01 16.95 21.30
C ARG A 82 10.83 16.99 22.26
N PHE A 83 10.94 16.27 23.37
CA PHE A 83 9.96 16.28 24.43
C PHE A 83 10.67 16.53 25.76
N LYS A 84 10.30 17.59 26.48
CA LYS A 84 10.93 18.01 27.75
C LYS A 84 12.48 18.06 27.66
N GLY A 85 13.01 18.68 26.61
CA GLY A 85 14.45 18.80 26.39
C GLY A 85 15.15 17.55 25.83
N ARG A 86 14.53 16.36 25.88
CA ARG A 86 15.12 15.11 25.37
C ARG A 86 14.81 14.91 23.88
N PRO A 87 15.83 14.68 23.02
CA PRO A 87 15.59 14.35 21.63
C PRO A 87 14.98 12.95 21.50
N GLY A 88 13.97 12.82 20.66
CA GLY A 88 13.34 11.55 20.30
C GLY A 88 13.02 11.54 18.81
N ARG A 89 12.72 10.36 18.25
CA ARG A 89 12.39 10.22 16.84
C ARG A 89 11.07 9.47 16.70
N ARG A 90 10.21 9.94 15.80
CA ARG A 90 8.96 9.22 15.46
C ARG A 90 9.30 7.94 14.70
N SER A 91 8.41 6.95 14.74
CA SER A 91 8.54 5.74 13.94
C SER A 91 8.53 6.06 12.43
N ASP A 92 9.37 5.34 11.70
CA ASP A 92 9.31 5.30 10.25
C ASP A 92 8.04 4.54 9.82
N PHE A 93 7.46 4.90 8.68
CA PHE A 93 6.36 4.14 8.10
C PHE A 93 6.46 4.10 6.58
N LYS A 94 5.88 3.08 5.96
CA LYS A 94 5.83 2.95 4.51
C LYS A 94 4.48 3.45 4.00
N LYS A 95 4.49 4.24 2.93
CA LYS A 95 3.30 4.62 2.17
C LYS A 95 3.20 3.72 0.95
N ALA A 96 1.99 3.27 0.65
CA ALA A 96 1.66 2.60 -0.59
C ALA A 96 0.59 3.40 -1.32
N PHE A 97 0.88 3.82 -2.55
CA PHE A 97 -0.09 4.34 -3.50
C PHE A 97 -0.48 3.20 -4.42
N VAL A 98 -1.77 2.89 -4.44
CA VAL A 98 -2.33 1.74 -5.14
C VAL A 98 -3.24 2.27 -6.22
N THR A 99 -2.96 1.90 -7.47
CA THR A 99 -3.81 2.24 -8.61
C THR A 99 -4.84 1.14 -8.80
N LEU A 100 -6.11 1.52 -8.74
CA LEU A 100 -7.24 0.62 -8.93
C LEU A 100 -7.59 0.51 -10.42
N ALA A 101 -8.31 -0.55 -10.78
CA ALA A 101 -8.94 -0.65 -12.10
C ALA A 101 -10.02 0.42 -12.26
N GLU A 102 -10.31 0.78 -13.51
CA GLU A 102 -11.33 1.77 -13.83
C GLU A 102 -12.70 1.39 -13.25
N GLY A 103 -13.43 2.38 -12.74
CA GLY A 103 -14.76 2.19 -12.14
C GLY A 103 -14.76 1.63 -10.72
N GLN A 104 -13.60 1.35 -10.13
CA GLN A 104 -13.50 0.88 -8.75
C GLN A 104 -13.03 1.99 -7.83
N SER A 105 -13.76 2.19 -6.73
CA SER A 105 -13.42 3.11 -5.67
C SER A 105 -13.44 2.38 -4.32
N ILE A 106 -12.61 2.87 -3.39
CA ILE A 106 -12.63 2.41 -2.00
C ILE A 106 -13.12 3.59 -1.18
N ASP A 107 -14.33 3.47 -0.62
CA ASP A 107 -14.78 4.40 0.42
C ASP A 107 -14.29 3.91 1.78
N PHE A 108 -13.52 4.75 2.46
CA PHE A 108 -12.99 4.47 3.79
C PHE A 108 -13.97 4.83 4.91
N THR A 109 -14.98 5.62 4.60
CA THR A 109 -15.89 6.22 5.60
C THR A 109 -17.00 5.25 5.98
N THR A 110 -17.48 4.44 5.02
CA THR A 110 -18.66 3.58 5.20
C THR A 110 -18.49 2.46 6.23
N ARG A 111 -17.25 2.11 6.60
CA ARG A 111 -16.95 0.94 7.45
C ARG A 111 -16.41 1.29 8.85
N LEU A 112 -16.41 2.57 9.20
CA LEU A 112 -15.98 3.09 10.51
C LEU A 112 -17.15 3.48 11.43
N ALA A 113 -18.40 3.23 10.98
CA ALA A 113 -19.62 3.40 11.76
C ALA A 113 -20.17 2.04 12.23
#